data_AF-A0A7X8RJP6-F1
#
_entry.id   AF-A0A7X8RJP6-F1
#
_cell.length_a   1.000
_cell.length_b   1.000
_cell.length_c   1.000
_cell.angle_alpha   90.00
_cell.angle_beta   90.00
_cell.angle_gamma   90.00
#
_symmetry.space_group_name_H-M   'P 1'
#
loop_
_entity.id
_entity.type
_entity.pdbx_description
1 polymer ?
#
loop_
_entity_poly.entity_id
_entity_poly.type
_entity_poly.pdbx_seq_one_letter_code
_entity_poly.pdbx_strand_id
1 'polypeptide(L)'
;MKDCSNYGEKKGLGMFKLTCFSPVPAKEIGNLLKGFRFKHIANEFVWEVDGHCFRIVPFGTQGNSQTQYGYRVYFNGSIDGGLYLFELSMGCLNPTINAVEYDLIFKGKKQEDWIKDLLKRPSYTPQQVRGIFSKGNVNVICLPNQIVNLQIRKKHSKAFKLIELLKEVENIKEELKPVKYDLFSAYEEVVAI
;
A
#
# COMPACT_ATOMS: atom_id res chain seq x y z
N MET A 1 15.95 -1.20 -18.61
CA MET A 1 14.77 -0.55 -17.99
C MET A 1 14.28 -1.51 -16.90
N LYS A 2 14.42 -1.16 -15.61
CA LYS A 2 14.07 -2.08 -14.51
C LYS A 2 12.56 -1.98 -14.25
N ASP A 3 11.87 -3.10 -14.39
CA ASP A 3 10.44 -3.23 -14.12
C ASP A 3 10.14 -2.97 -12.63
N CYS A 4 9.30 -1.97 -12.35
CA CYS A 4 8.96 -1.54 -10.99
C CYS A 4 7.97 -2.46 -10.27
N SER A 5 7.32 -3.38 -10.98
CA SER A 5 6.61 -4.50 -10.35
C SER A 5 7.53 -5.32 -9.43
N ASN A 6 8.82 -5.37 -9.75
CA ASN A 6 9.85 -6.06 -8.98
C ASN A 6 10.50 -5.21 -7.88
N TYR A 7 10.21 -3.91 -7.75
CA TYR A 7 10.97 -3.03 -6.85
C TYR A 7 10.71 -3.34 -5.37
N GLY A 8 9.45 -3.62 -5.00
CA GLY A 8 9.08 -4.06 -3.65
C GLY A 8 9.64 -5.46 -3.33
N GLU A 9 9.51 -6.39 -4.27
CA GLU A 9 9.98 -7.78 -4.10
C GLU A 9 11.51 -7.87 -4.01
N LYS A 10 12.25 -7.14 -4.85
CA LYS A 10 13.73 -7.21 -4.89
C LYS A 10 14.40 -6.57 -3.68
N LYS A 11 13.84 -5.49 -3.12
CA LYS A 11 14.39 -4.83 -1.91
C LYS A 11 13.79 -5.34 -0.60
N GLY A 12 12.77 -6.21 -0.63
CA GLY A 12 12.07 -6.64 0.58
C GLY A 12 11.33 -5.50 1.28
N LEU A 13 11.03 -4.43 0.54
CA LEU A 13 10.28 -3.27 1.02
C LEU A 13 8.80 -3.51 0.71
N GLY A 14 7.95 -3.38 1.72
CA GLY A 14 6.51 -3.46 1.52
C GLY A 14 5.99 -2.28 0.71
N MET A 15 4.77 -2.43 0.19
CA MET A 15 4.17 -1.45 -0.71
C MET A 15 2.70 -1.26 -0.35
N PHE A 16 2.28 0.00 -0.25
CA PHE A 16 0.88 0.37 -0.14
C PHE A 16 0.19 0.23 -1.48
N LYS A 17 -1.09 -0.19 -1.45
CA LYS A 17 -1.98 -0.24 -2.60
C LYS A 17 -3.29 0.40 -2.23
N LEU A 18 -3.69 1.42 -2.96
CA LEU A 18 -4.99 2.06 -2.84
C LEU A 18 -5.86 1.63 -4.00
N THR A 19 -7.10 1.28 -3.73
CA THR A 19 -8.13 1.15 -4.76
C THR A 19 -9.06 2.34 -4.66
N CYS A 20 -9.15 3.09 -5.74
CA CYS A 20 -10.07 4.22 -5.84
C CYS A 20 -10.84 4.21 -7.16
N PHE A 21 -11.95 4.94 -7.18
CA PHE A 21 -12.79 5.14 -8.35
C PHE A 21 -12.95 6.63 -8.60
N SER A 22 -12.94 7.05 -9.86
CA SER A 22 -13.12 8.44 -10.27
C SER A 22 -13.98 8.53 -11.53
N PRO A 23 -14.76 9.61 -11.74
CA PRO A 23 -15.53 9.83 -12.97
C PRO A 23 -14.67 10.06 -14.22
N VAL A 24 -13.36 10.28 -14.06
CA VAL A 24 -12.46 10.61 -15.17
C VAL A 24 -11.86 9.32 -15.74
N PRO A 25 -11.86 9.11 -17.07
CA PRO A 25 -11.25 7.95 -17.70
C PRO A 25 -9.72 8.05 -17.80
N ALA A 26 -9.06 6.90 -17.92
CA ALA A 26 -7.59 6.81 -17.95
C ALA A 26 -6.93 7.65 -19.06
N LYS A 27 -7.60 7.79 -20.20
CA LYS A 27 -7.13 8.60 -21.35
C LYS A 27 -6.95 10.07 -20.99
N GLU A 28 -7.77 10.60 -20.08
CA GLU A 28 -7.74 12.00 -19.67
C GLU A 28 -6.73 12.24 -18.55
N ILE A 29 -6.55 11.27 -17.64
CA ILE A 29 -5.57 11.34 -16.55
C ILE A 29 -4.16 11.58 -17.10
N GLY A 30 -3.79 10.92 -18.20
CA GLY A 30 -2.46 11.11 -18.80
C GLY A 30 -2.17 12.56 -19.16
N ASN A 31 -3.17 13.34 -19.58
CA ASN A 31 -2.99 14.76 -19.87
C ASN A 31 -2.82 15.60 -18.59
N LEU A 32 -3.54 15.26 -17.52
CA LEU A 32 -3.43 15.94 -16.23
C LEU A 32 -2.09 15.66 -15.55
N LEU A 33 -1.54 14.46 -15.72
CA LEU A 33 -0.27 14.06 -15.10
C LEU A 33 0.99 14.56 -15.82
N LYS A 34 0.87 15.13 -17.03
CA LYS A 34 2.01 15.66 -17.81
C LYS A 34 2.80 16.72 -17.03
N GLY A 35 2.14 17.51 -16.18
CA GLY A 35 2.80 18.53 -15.34
C GLY A 35 3.62 17.98 -14.17
N PHE A 36 3.44 16.71 -13.81
CA PHE A 36 3.90 16.16 -12.53
C PHE A 36 5.06 15.16 -12.66
N ARG A 37 5.85 15.23 -13.75
CA ARG A 37 6.99 14.33 -14.05
C ARG A 37 6.64 12.83 -14.09
N PHE A 38 5.36 12.48 -14.20
CA PHE A 38 4.95 11.09 -14.40
C PHE A 38 5.39 10.61 -15.79
N LYS A 39 5.93 9.41 -15.84
CA LYS A 39 6.24 8.68 -17.07
C LYS A 39 5.05 7.78 -17.39
N HIS A 40 4.64 7.76 -18.65
CA HIS A 40 3.65 6.82 -19.14
C HIS A 40 4.37 5.55 -19.63
N ILE A 41 4.12 4.42 -18.99
CA ILE A 41 4.73 3.12 -19.32
C ILE A 41 3.59 2.13 -19.59
N ALA A 42 3.45 1.71 -20.84
CA ALA A 42 2.34 0.88 -21.31
C ALA A 42 0.96 1.48 -20.98
N ASN A 43 0.29 1.00 -19.93
CA ASN A 43 -1.00 1.48 -19.45
C ASN A 43 -0.92 2.01 -18.00
N GLU A 44 0.27 2.37 -17.53
CA GLU A 44 0.53 2.80 -16.16
C GLU A 44 1.20 4.18 -16.14
N PHE A 45 0.89 4.98 -15.13
CA PHE A 45 1.58 6.25 -14.87
C PHE A 45 2.50 6.07 -13.68
N VAL A 46 3.79 6.34 -13.86
CA VAL A 46 4.82 6.05 -12.86
C VAL A 46 5.66 7.29 -12.57
N TRP A 47 5.80 7.61 -11.29
CA TRP A 47 6.71 8.61 -10.77
C TRP A 47 7.75 7.93 -9.87
N GLU A 48 9.03 8.16 -10.16
CA GLU A 48 10.15 7.52 -9.46
C GLU A 48 11.22 8.56 -9.11
N VAL A 49 11.60 8.62 -7.84
CA VAL A 49 12.67 9.47 -7.32
C VAL A 49 13.35 8.75 -6.15
N ASP A 50 14.68 8.66 -6.17
CA ASP A 50 15.50 8.13 -5.06
C ASP A 50 15.10 6.75 -4.52
N GLY A 51 14.57 5.88 -5.39
CA GLY A 51 14.11 4.54 -5.02
C GLY A 51 12.71 4.49 -4.40
N HIS A 52 12.04 5.64 -4.30
CA HIS A 52 10.60 5.74 -4.12
C HIS A 52 9.89 5.66 -5.46
N CYS A 53 8.72 5.02 -5.46
CA CYS A 53 7.88 4.80 -6.61
C CYS A 53 6.44 5.13 -6.20
N PHE A 54 5.77 5.93 -7.02
CA PHE A 54 4.35 6.19 -6.96
C PHE A 54 3.76 5.87 -8.33
N ARG A 55 2.79 4.96 -8.37
CA ARG A 55 2.27 4.42 -9.62
C ARG A 55 0.76 4.40 -9.61
N ILE A 56 0.15 4.79 -10.72
CA ILE A 56 -1.30 4.72 -10.96
C ILE A 56 -1.54 3.74 -12.10
N VAL A 57 -2.32 2.70 -11.83
CA VAL A 57 -2.71 1.66 -12.78
C VAL A 57 -4.22 1.67 -12.94
N PRO A 58 -4.76 2.16 -14.06
CA PRO A 58 -6.16 2.01 -14.39
C PRO A 58 -6.55 0.53 -14.43
N PHE A 59 -7.77 0.22 -13.99
CA PHE A 59 -8.34 -1.09 -14.27
C PHE A 59 -8.51 -1.25 -15.78
N GLY A 60 -8.42 -2.49 -16.28
CA GLY A 60 -8.50 -2.81 -17.72
C GLY A 60 -9.82 -2.38 -18.38
N THR A 61 -10.01 -2.76 -19.64
CA THR A 61 -11.08 -2.27 -20.52
C THR A 61 -12.44 -2.24 -19.83
N GLN A 62 -12.94 -1.03 -19.57
CA GLN A 62 -14.26 -0.78 -19.00
C GLN A 62 -15.25 -0.49 -20.13
N GLY A 63 -16.50 -0.92 -19.96
CA GLY A 63 -17.55 -0.68 -20.94
C GLY A 63 -17.86 0.80 -21.10
N ASN A 64 -18.30 1.21 -22.30
CA ASN A 64 -18.58 2.60 -22.65
C ASN A 64 -19.67 3.27 -21.78
N SER A 65 -20.40 2.52 -20.95
CA SER A 65 -21.51 3.00 -20.11
C SER A 65 -21.14 3.21 -18.64
N GLN A 66 -19.87 3.07 -18.24
CA GLN A 66 -19.47 3.26 -16.84
C GLN A 66 -19.32 4.73 -16.48
N THR A 67 -19.87 5.11 -15.32
CA THR A 67 -19.77 6.46 -14.74
C THR A 67 -18.60 6.61 -13.77
N GLN A 68 -17.91 5.52 -13.45
CA GLN A 68 -16.83 5.45 -12.49
C GLN A 68 -15.75 4.52 -13.01
N TYR A 69 -14.52 5.03 -13.08
CA TYR A 69 -13.34 4.31 -13.53
C TYR A 69 -12.48 3.92 -12.35
N GLY A 70 -12.17 2.63 -12.23
CA GLY A 70 -11.33 2.10 -11.17
C GLY A 70 -9.83 2.28 -11.44
N TYR A 71 -9.09 2.61 -10.38
CA TYR A 71 -7.64 2.79 -10.38
C TYR A 71 -7.03 2.04 -9.19
N ARG A 72 -5.85 1.45 -9.42
CA ARG A 72 -4.94 1.00 -8.37
C ARG A 72 -3.77 1.95 -8.28
N VAL A 73 -3.61 2.59 -7.13
CA VAL A 73 -2.44 3.42 -6.82
C VAL A 73 -1.49 2.61 -5.96
N TYR A 74 -0.21 2.60 -6.28
CA TYR A 74 0.84 1.94 -5.53
C TYR A 74 1.84 2.96 -5.06
N PHE A 75 2.30 2.86 -3.82
CA PHE A 75 3.43 3.66 -3.38
C PHE A 75 4.25 2.97 -2.29
N ASN A 76 5.52 3.35 -2.19
CA ASN A 76 6.41 2.99 -1.08
C ASN A 76 6.98 4.26 -0.44
N GLY A 77 7.52 4.11 0.78
CA GLY A 77 8.01 5.24 1.57
C GLY A 77 7.02 5.66 2.66
N SER A 78 7.03 6.95 3.03
CA SER A 78 6.18 7.49 4.09
C SER A 78 4.73 7.65 3.64
N ILE A 79 3.81 7.54 4.60
CA ILE A 79 2.38 7.78 4.38
C ILE A 79 2.13 9.22 3.94
N ASP A 80 2.82 10.19 4.53
CA ASP A 80 2.65 11.61 4.19
C ASP A 80 3.06 11.89 2.74
N GLY A 81 4.17 11.31 2.28
CA GLY A 81 4.61 11.43 0.89
C GLY A 81 3.63 10.77 -0.08
N GLY A 82 3.15 9.57 0.27
CA GLY A 82 2.11 8.87 -0.51
C GLY A 82 0.79 9.65 -0.58
N LEU A 83 0.37 10.25 0.54
CA LEU A 83 -0.84 11.06 0.61
C LEU A 83 -0.69 12.34 -0.22
N TYR A 84 0.42 13.05 -0.09
CA TYR A 84 0.71 14.24 -0.88
C TYR A 84 0.66 13.95 -2.38
N LEU A 85 1.35 12.89 -2.83
CA LEU A 85 1.34 12.49 -4.24
C LEU A 85 -0.05 12.03 -4.70
N PHE A 86 -0.83 11.38 -3.82
CA PHE A 86 -2.21 11.02 -4.12
C PHE A 86 -3.11 12.25 -4.31
N GLU A 87 -3.03 13.22 -3.40
CA GLU A 87 -3.80 14.47 -3.51
C GLU A 87 -3.38 15.28 -4.74
N LEU A 88 -2.08 15.35 -5.03
CA LEU A 88 -1.53 16.05 -6.19
C LEU A 88 -2.00 15.43 -7.52
N SER A 89 -2.01 14.09 -7.61
CA SER A 89 -2.27 13.38 -8.87
C SER A 89 -3.74 13.02 -9.09
N MET A 90 -4.45 12.64 -8.02
CA MET A 90 -5.82 12.14 -8.08
C MET A 90 -6.82 13.08 -7.42
N GLY A 91 -6.40 14.05 -6.60
CA GLY A 91 -7.30 14.88 -5.78
C GLY A 91 -8.28 15.71 -6.61
N CYS A 92 -7.87 16.23 -7.76
CA CYS A 92 -8.75 16.97 -8.68
C CYS A 92 -9.79 16.10 -9.39
N LEU A 93 -9.69 14.77 -9.27
CA LEU A 93 -10.56 13.81 -9.94
C LEU A 93 -11.71 13.32 -9.05
N ASN A 94 -11.89 13.91 -7.86
CA ASN A 94 -12.87 13.49 -6.85
C ASN A 94 -12.89 11.97 -6.60
N PRO A 95 -11.74 11.36 -6.23
CA PRO A 95 -11.64 9.92 -6.14
C PRO A 95 -12.37 9.40 -4.90
N THR A 96 -13.16 8.34 -5.06
CA THR A 96 -13.72 7.56 -3.96
C THR A 96 -12.77 6.43 -3.60
N ILE A 97 -12.25 6.43 -2.37
CA ILE A 97 -11.42 5.33 -1.85
C ILE A 97 -12.29 4.14 -1.46
N ASN A 98 -11.95 2.96 -1.96
CA ASN A 98 -12.65 1.70 -1.68
C ASN A 98 -11.80 0.73 -0.86
N ALA A 99 -10.48 0.74 -1.00
CA ALA A 99 -9.61 -0.13 -0.23
C ALA A 99 -8.22 0.46 -0.03
N VAL A 100 -7.60 0.11 1.09
CA VAL A 100 -6.19 0.34 1.41
C VAL A 100 -5.59 -1.01 1.75
N GLU A 101 -4.49 -1.35 1.08
CA GLU A 101 -3.77 -2.60 1.28
C GLU A 101 -2.29 -2.29 1.51
N TYR A 102 -1.60 -3.16 2.24
CA TYR A 102 -0.15 -3.12 2.38
C TYR A 102 0.41 -4.55 2.40
N ASP A 103 1.39 -4.80 1.54
CA ASP A 103 2.10 -6.09 1.53
C ASP A 103 3.30 -6.02 2.47
N LEU A 104 3.20 -6.71 3.61
CA LEU A 104 4.31 -6.90 4.53
C LEU A 104 5.12 -8.13 4.13
N ILE A 105 6.31 -7.90 3.59
CA ILE A 105 7.24 -8.97 3.20
C ILE A 105 8.13 -9.32 4.41
N PHE A 106 8.12 -10.59 4.81
CA PHE A 106 8.96 -11.10 5.89
C PHE A 106 9.74 -12.34 5.46
N LYS A 107 10.95 -12.11 4.92
CA LYS A 107 11.86 -13.19 4.51
C LYS A 107 12.20 -14.06 5.73
N GLY A 108 11.81 -15.33 5.70
CA GLY A 108 12.10 -16.32 6.75
C GLY A 108 10.92 -16.73 7.64
N LYS A 109 9.75 -16.11 7.53
CA LYS A 109 8.54 -16.51 8.28
C LYS A 109 7.50 -17.08 7.33
N LYS A 110 7.21 -18.38 7.41
CA LYS A 110 6.24 -19.04 6.55
C LYS A 110 4.81 -18.68 6.98
N GLN A 111 3.85 -18.99 6.13
CA GLN A 111 2.43 -18.77 6.40
C GLN A 111 1.99 -19.42 7.72
N GLU A 112 2.41 -20.67 7.98
CA GLU A 112 2.07 -21.39 9.20
C GLU A 112 2.62 -20.72 10.47
N ASP A 113 3.82 -20.14 10.39
CA ASP A 113 4.43 -19.43 11.50
C ASP A 113 3.66 -18.15 11.83
N TRP A 114 3.18 -17.44 10.81
CA TRP A 114 2.28 -16.30 10.98
C TRP A 114 0.95 -16.72 11.60
N ILE A 115 0.33 -17.79 11.12
CA ILE A 115 -0.92 -18.30 11.69
C ILE A 115 -0.74 -18.66 13.17
N LYS A 116 0.33 -19.39 13.52
CA LYS A 116 0.64 -19.77 14.91
C LYS A 116 0.90 -18.56 15.80
N ASP A 117 1.61 -17.55 15.29
CA ASP A 117 1.89 -16.32 16.03
C ASP A 117 0.61 -15.49 16.26
N LEU A 118 -0.20 -15.27 15.22
CA LEU A 118 -1.44 -14.50 15.33
C LEU A 118 -2.48 -15.17 16.22
N LEU A 119 -2.57 -16.52 16.21
CA LEU A 119 -3.44 -17.27 17.13
C LEU A 119 -3.05 -17.11 18.61
N LYS A 120 -1.78 -16.80 18.91
CA LYS A 120 -1.33 -16.55 20.29
C LYS A 120 -1.67 -15.14 20.76
N ARG A 121 -2.06 -14.23 19.85
CA ARG A 121 -2.34 -12.83 20.16
C ARG A 121 -3.85 -12.60 20.32
N PRO A 122 -4.36 -12.35 21.53
CA PRO A 122 -5.80 -12.23 21.77
C PRO A 122 -6.45 -11.04 21.06
N SER A 123 -5.68 -10.04 20.63
CA SER A 123 -6.19 -8.91 19.86
C SER A 123 -6.54 -9.23 18.40
N TYR A 124 -6.20 -10.42 17.91
CA TYR A 124 -6.50 -10.86 16.54
C TYR A 124 -7.59 -11.92 16.57
N THR A 125 -8.72 -11.61 15.93
CA THR A 125 -9.84 -12.54 15.83
C THR A 125 -9.70 -13.35 14.53
N PRO A 126 -9.64 -14.70 14.59
CA PRO A 126 -9.66 -15.51 13.38
C PRO A 126 -10.99 -15.35 12.64
N GLN A 127 -10.94 -15.32 11.31
CA GLN A 127 -12.12 -15.31 10.45
C GLN A 127 -12.44 -16.72 9.95
N GLN A 128 -13.56 -16.89 9.24
CA GLN A 128 -14.04 -18.20 8.76
C GLN A 128 -13.01 -18.94 7.89
N VAL A 129 -12.17 -18.21 7.15
CA VAL A 129 -11.14 -18.78 6.27
C VAL A 129 -9.81 -18.83 7.01
N ARG A 130 -9.19 -20.02 7.04
CA ARG A 130 -7.86 -20.23 7.65
C ARG A 130 -6.83 -19.27 7.04
N GLY A 131 -6.06 -18.62 7.91
CA GLY A 131 -5.04 -17.65 7.50
C GLY A 131 -5.55 -16.21 7.36
N ILE A 132 -6.85 -15.97 7.61
CA ILE A 132 -7.43 -14.63 7.68
C ILE A 132 -7.76 -14.30 9.13
N PHE A 133 -7.28 -13.15 9.58
CA PHE A 133 -7.52 -12.59 10.90
C PHE A 133 -8.05 -11.16 10.76
N SER A 134 -8.72 -10.66 11.79
CA SER A 134 -9.13 -9.27 11.89
C SER A 134 -8.65 -8.64 13.19
N LYS A 135 -8.18 -7.40 13.12
CA LYS A 135 -7.90 -6.56 14.28
C LYS A 135 -8.48 -5.17 14.02
N GLY A 136 -9.55 -4.84 14.73
CA GLY A 136 -10.35 -3.65 14.42
C GLY A 136 -10.90 -3.70 12.99
N ASN A 137 -10.60 -2.67 12.19
CA ASN A 137 -11.02 -2.59 10.78
C ASN A 137 -10.03 -3.22 9.80
N VAL A 138 -8.85 -3.67 10.26
CA VAL A 138 -7.79 -4.22 9.42
C VAL A 138 -7.93 -5.74 9.36
N ASN A 139 -7.99 -6.27 8.13
CA ASN A 139 -7.85 -7.70 7.89
C ASN A 139 -6.37 -8.03 7.68
N VAL A 140 -5.90 -9.10 8.29
CA VAL A 140 -4.54 -9.61 8.21
C VAL A 140 -4.58 -10.97 7.54
N ILE A 141 -4.08 -11.03 6.30
CA ILE A 141 -4.14 -12.20 5.44
C ILE A 141 -2.74 -12.79 5.32
N CYS A 142 -2.55 -13.99 5.85
CA CYS A 142 -1.29 -14.72 5.76
C CYS A 142 -1.22 -15.44 4.41
N LEU A 143 -0.32 -15.03 3.52
CA LEU A 143 -0.13 -15.63 2.20
C LEU A 143 1.05 -16.63 2.21
N PRO A 144 1.04 -17.65 1.32
CA PRO A 144 2.06 -18.70 1.28
C PRO A 144 3.47 -18.19 0.88
N ASN A 145 3.57 -17.05 0.22
CA ASN A 145 4.81 -16.47 -0.31
C ASN A 145 5.57 -15.57 0.69
N GLN A 146 5.44 -15.82 2.00
CA GLN A 146 6.07 -15.02 3.06
C GLN A 146 5.61 -13.55 3.07
N ILE A 147 4.40 -13.31 2.54
CA ILE A 147 3.72 -12.01 2.55
C ILE A 147 2.56 -12.08 3.53
N VAL A 148 2.43 -11.03 4.33
CA VAL A 148 1.20 -10.75 5.07
C VAL A 148 0.57 -9.53 4.44
N ASN A 149 -0.62 -9.70 3.86
CA ASN A 149 -1.37 -8.58 3.31
C ASN A 149 -2.25 -7.99 4.41
N LEU A 150 -2.05 -6.71 4.69
CA LEU A 150 -2.89 -5.91 5.57
C LEU A 150 -3.91 -5.21 4.70
N GLN A 151 -5.19 -5.33 5.02
CA GLN A 151 -6.25 -4.84 4.14
C GLN A 151 -7.41 -4.23 4.92
N ILE A 152 -7.73 -2.98 4.59
CA ILE A 152 -9.00 -2.34 4.90
C ILE A 152 -9.82 -2.24 3.63
N ARG A 153 -11.06 -2.74 3.66
CA ARG A 153 -12.04 -2.55 2.60
C ARG A 153 -13.21 -1.73 3.14
N LYS A 154 -13.66 -0.77 2.34
CA LYS A 154 -14.85 0.03 2.62
C LYS A 154 -16.07 -0.89 2.75
N LYS A 155 -16.64 -0.95 3.96
CA LYS A 155 -18.00 -1.46 4.18
C LYS A 155 -18.98 -0.33 3.80
N HIS A 156 -20.17 -0.68 3.30
CA HIS A 156 -21.14 0.31 2.80
C HIS A 156 -21.39 1.45 3.81
N SER A 157 -21.67 2.65 3.26
CA SER A 157 -22.15 3.89 3.90
C SER A 157 -21.22 4.77 4.75
N LYS A 158 -20.01 4.35 5.14
CA LYS A 158 -19.11 5.25 5.92
C LYS A 158 -18.20 6.10 5.01
N ALA A 159 -18.14 7.40 5.27
CA ALA A 159 -17.11 8.28 4.71
C ALA A 159 -15.76 7.90 5.32
N PHE A 160 -14.73 7.72 4.49
CA PHE A 160 -13.39 7.35 4.92
C PHE A 160 -12.43 8.49 4.65
N LYS A 161 -11.63 8.86 5.65
CA LYS A 161 -10.47 9.72 5.44
C LYS A 161 -9.27 8.84 5.14
N LEU A 162 -8.65 9.02 3.98
CA LEU A 162 -7.53 8.20 3.52
C LEU A 162 -6.38 8.15 4.55
N ILE A 163 -6.07 9.29 5.18
CA ILE A 163 -5.02 9.38 6.22
C ILE A 163 -5.31 8.46 7.43
N GLU A 164 -6.56 8.36 7.87
CA GLU A 164 -6.94 7.50 9.00
C GLU A 164 -6.75 6.02 8.61
N LEU A 165 -7.15 5.64 7.40
CA LEU A 165 -6.96 4.29 6.89
C LEU A 165 -5.48 3.90 6.77
N LEU A 166 -4.66 4.82 6.26
CA LEU A 166 -3.22 4.60 6.14
C LEU A 166 -2.58 4.43 7.52
N LYS A 167 -2.94 5.27 8.50
CA LYS A 167 -2.46 5.16 9.89
C LYS A 167 -2.89 3.85 10.56
N GLU A 168 -4.13 3.39 10.35
CA GLU A 168 -4.58 2.10 10.88
C GLU A 168 -3.73 0.94 10.35
N VAL A 169 -3.43 0.93 9.04
CA VAL A 169 -2.56 -0.10 8.44
C VAL A 169 -1.12 0.01 8.95
N GLU A 170 -0.59 1.23 9.11
CA GLU A 170 0.75 1.49 9.64
C GLU A 170 0.93 0.97 11.06
N ASN A 171 -0.04 1.22 11.94
CA ASN A 171 0.00 0.76 13.32
C ASN A 171 0.11 -0.78 13.39
N ILE A 172 -0.66 -1.49 12.56
CA ILE A 172 -0.58 -2.95 12.49
C ILE A 172 0.75 -3.40 11.88
N LYS A 173 1.27 -2.68 10.88
CA LYS A 173 2.59 -2.95 10.29
C LYS A 173 3.69 -2.85 11.34
N GLU A 174 3.72 -1.77 12.13
CA GLU A 174 4.70 -1.56 13.19
C GLU A 174 4.59 -2.60 14.30
N GLU A 175 3.38 -3.02 14.66
CA GLU A 175 3.19 -4.08 15.65
C GLU A 175 3.70 -5.46 15.17
N LEU A 176 3.47 -5.79 13.89
CA LEU A 176 3.87 -7.08 13.32
C LEU A 176 5.36 -7.12 12.97
N LYS A 177 5.95 -5.98 12.62
CA LYS A 177 7.37 -5.82 12.30
C LYS A 177 7.90 -4.51 12.90
N PRO A 178 8.19 -4.47 14.21
CA PRO A 178 8.71 -3.29 14.86
C PRO A 178 10.03 -2.89 14.20
N VAL A 179 10.12 -1.64 13.77
CA VAL A 179 11.41 -1.07 13.35
C VAL A 179 12.21 -0.90 14.63
N LYS A 180 13.25 -1.73 14.82
CA LYS A 180 14.22 -1.48 15.88
C LYS A 180 14.96 -0.20 15.52
N TYR A 181 14.56 0.90 16.13
CA TYR A 181 15.29 2.14 16.06
C TYR A 181 16.38 2.09 17.12
N ASP A 182 17.63 1.95 16.70
CA ASP A 182 18.77 2.07 17.59
C ASP A 182 19.23 3.53 17.62
N LEU A 183 18.73 4.28 18.60
CA LEU A 183 19.08 5.68 18.82
C LEU A 183 20.55 5.89 19.20
N PHE A 184 21.28 4.84 19.57
CA PHE A 184 22.67 4.91 20.04
C PHE A 184 23.70 4.42 19.03
N SER A 185 23.27 3.86 17.89
CA SER A 185 24.16 3.46 16.80
C SER A 185 25.02 4.59 16.22
N ALA A 186 24.66 5.86 16.47
CA ALA A 186 25.45 7.03 16.08
C ALA A 186 26.60 7.37 17.05
N TYR A 187 26.67 6.76 18.23
CA TYR A 187 27.70 7.05 19.25
C TYR A 187 28.91 6.11 19.20
N GLU A 188 28.90 5.08 18.35
CA GLU A 188 30.02 4.12 18.25
C GLU A 188 31.15 4.60 17.31
N GLU A 189 30.97 5.70 16.59
CA GLU A 189 32.04 6.39 15.86
C GLU A 189 32.56 7.59 16.67
N VAL A 190 33.41 7.38 17.67
CA VAL A 190 34.61 8.18 18.07
C VAL A 190 35.12 7.63 19.41
N VAL A 191 35.88 6.53 19.37
CA VAL A 191 37.02 6.33 20.28
C VAL A 191 38.14 5.74 19.44
N ALA A 192 38.79 6.60 18.66
CA ALA A 192 40.13 6.30 18.16
C ALA A 192 41.09 6.48 19.34
N ILE A 193 41.67 5.37 19.81
CA ILE A 193 42.80 5.35 20.76
C ILE A 193 44.08 5.71 20.00
#